data_AF-A0A6A4WN17-F1
#
_entry.id   AF-A0A6A4WN17-F1
#
_cell.length_a   1.000
_cell.length_b   1.000
_cell.length_c   1.000
_cell.angle_alpha   90.00
_cell.angle_beta   90.00
_cell.angle_gamma   90.00
#
_symmetry.space_group_name_H-M   'P 1'
#
loop_
_entity.id
_entity.type
_entity.pdbx_description
1 polymer ?
#
loop_
_entity_poly.entity_id
_entity_poly.type
_entity_poly.pdbx_seq_one_letter_code
_entity_poly.pdbx_strand_id
1 'polypeptide(L)' 'MLQYAKNFGMIGLMFAGVECCIESYRAKDDLRNGTYAGAVTGGLIGLRAGVKAGLLGGAGFAVFSAAIEYYMRS' A
#
# COMPACT_ATOMS: atom_id res chain seq x y z
N MET A 1 20.98 3.41 -10.04
CA MET A 1 20.52 2.76 -8.78
C MET A 1 19.79 3.72 -7.85
N LEU A 2 20.30 4.95 -7.63
CA LEU A 2 19.69 5.93 -6.71
C LEU A 2 18.20 6.23 -6.98
N GLN A 3 17.79 6.27 -8.26
CA GLN A 3 16.40 6.50 -8.66
C GLN A 3 15.44 5.40 -8.14
N TYR A 4 15.85 4.13 -8.23
CA TYR A 4 15.05 3.01 -7.75
C TYR A 4 14.92 3.06 -6.22
N ALA A 5 16.02 3.31 -5.51
CA ALA A 5 16.00 3.47 -4.05
C ALA A 5 15.06 4.61 -3.60
N LYS A 6 15.07 5.75 -4.30
CA LYS A 6 14.13 6.86 -4.04
C LYS A 6 12.67 6.46 -4.23
N ASN A 7 12.37 5.72 -5.30
CA ASN A 7 11.00 5.29 -5.60
C ASN A 7 10.52 4.26 -4.58
N PHE A 8 11.34 3.25 -4.25
CA PHE A 8 11.00 2.25 -3.23
C PHE A 8 10.86 2.87 -1.84
N GLY A 9 11.75 3.79 -1.47
CA GLY A 9 11.65 4.53 -0.21
C GLY A 9 10.37 5.36 -0.11
N MET A 10 9.96 6.00 -1.22
CA MET A 10 8.70 6.76 -1.27
C MET A 10 7.48 5.87 -1.11
N ILE A 11 7.44 4.72 -1.80
CA ILE A 11 6.34 3.75 -1.71
C ILE A 11 6.25 3.19 -0.29
N GLY A 12 7.38 2.80 0.30
CA GLY A 12 7.43 2.25 1.67
C GLY A 12 6.98 3.26 2.73
N LEU A 13 7.39 4.53 2.60
CA LEU A 13 6.96 5.60 3.50
C LEU A 13 5.46 5.84 3.39
N MET A 14 4.90 5.87 2.18
CA MET A 14 3.47 6.03 1.99
C MET A 14 2.68 4.84 2.55
N PHE A 15 3.14 3.61 2.31
CA PHE A 15 2.49 2.42 2.83
C PHE A 15 2.46 2.42 4.37
N ALA A 16 3.61 2.60 5.01
CA ALA A 16 3.71 2.63 6.47
C ALA A 16 2.94 3.80 7.10
N GLY A 17 2.97 4.98 6.46
CA GLY A 17 2.21 6.14 6.92
C GLY A 17 0.70 5.91 6.86
N VAL A 18 0.20 5.32 5.76
CA VAL A 18 -1.23 5.03 5.61
C VAL A 18 -1.67 3.92 6.57
N GLU A 19 -0.89 2.85 6.70
CA GLU A 19 -1.12 1.78 7.70
C GLU A 19 -1.27 2.38 9.10
N CYS A 20 -0.28 3.15 9.54
CA CYS A 20 -0.23 3.74 10.87
C CYS A 20 -1.42 4.68 11.13
N CYS A 21 -1.82 5.48 10.12
CA CYS A 21 -3.00 6.33 10.24
C CYS A 21 -4.32 5.54 10.35
N ILE A 22 -4.49 4.48 9.56
CA ILE A 22 -5.71 3.65 9.60
C ILE A 22 -5.77 2.88 10.93
N GLU A 23 -4.63 2.36 11.39
CA GLU A 23 -4.53 1.64 12.65
C GLU A 23 -4.79 2.56 13.84
N SER A 24 -4.20 3.75 13.86
CA SER A 24 -4.45 4.75 14.90
C SER A 24 -5.92 5.17 14.95
N TYR A 25 -6.62 5.20 13.81
CA TYR A 25 -8.03 5.53 13.75
C TYR A 25 -8.94 4.38 14.19
N ARG A 26 -8.57 3.12 13.88
CA ARG A 26 -9.42 1.94 14.13
C ARG A 26 -9.06 1.16 15.39
N ALA A 27 -7.89 1.42 15.97
CA ALA A 27 -7.27 0.72 17.09
C ALA A 27 -7.30 -0.81 16.94
N LYS A 28 -7.18 -1.30 15.70
CA LYS A 28 -7.21 -2.71 15.34
C LYS A 28 -6.19 -2.99 14.26
N ASP A 29 -5.32 -3.95 14.53
CA ASP A 29 -4.28 -4.44 13.64
C ASP A 29 -4.79 -5.75 13.00
N ASP A 30 -5.39 -5.63 11.82
CA ASP A 30 -6.03 -6.72 11.07
C ASP A 30 -5.45 -6.80 9.66
N LEU A 31 -5.57 -7.98 9.02
CA LEU A 31 -5.20 -8.22 7.61
C LEU A 31 -5.85 -7.22 6.62
N ARG A 32 -6.92 -6.55 7.05
CA ARG A 32 -7.61 -5.54 6.27
C ARG A 32 -6.85 -4.21 6.23
N ASN A 33 -6.05 -3.91 7.24
CA ASN A 33 -5.29 -2.67 7.32
C ASN A 33 -4.26 -2.62 6.18
N GLY A 34 -3.43 -3.67 6.04
CA GLY A 34 -2.44 -3.78 4.97
C GLY A 34 -3.03 -3.78 3.56
N THR A 35 -4.22 -4.35 3.37
CA THR A 35 -4.93 -4.28 2.08
C THR A 35 -5.45 -2.88 1.77
N TYR A 36 -6.02 -2.17 2.75
CA TYR A 36 -6.47 -0.79 2.56
C TYR A 36 -5.28 0.15 2.33
N ALA A 37 -4.20 0.01 3.10
CA ALA A 37 -3.00 0.80 2.92
C ALA A 37 -2.33 0.52 1.57
N GLY A 38 -2.25 -0.74 1.15
CA GLY A 38 -1.76 -1.14 -0.17
C GLY A 38 -2.62 -0.54 -1.29
N ALA A 39 -3.95 -0.65 -1.18
CA ALA A 39 -4.89 -0.09 -2.16
C ALA A 39 -4.78 1.43 -2.29
N VAL A 40 -4.71 2.13 -1.16
CA VAL A 40 -4.59 3.60 -1.13
C VAL A 40 -3.24 4.03 -1.68
N THR A 41 -2.14 3.38 -1.27
CA THR A 41 -0.79 3.73 -1.72
C THR A 41 -0.60 3.45 -3.21
N GLY A 42 -0.94 2.24 -3.67
CA GLY A 42 -0.87 1.86 -5.09
C GLY A 42 -1.86 2.63 -5.96
N GLY A 43 -3.04 2.96 -5.41
CA GLY A 43 -4.04 3.81 -6.06
C GLY A 43 -3.52 5.24 -6.24
N LEU A 44 -2.99 5.87 -5.18
CA LEU A 44 -2.49 7.25 -5.23
C LEU A 44 -1.34 7.42 -6.23
N ILE A 45 -0.42 6.44 -6.26
CA ILE A 45 0.72 6.45 -7.19
C ILE A 45 0.25 6.17 -8.62
N GLY A 46 -0.61 5.17 -8.80
CA GLY A 46 -1.15 4.81 -10.11
C GLY A 46 -2.05 5.88 -10.71
N LEU A 47 -2.76 6.65 -9.88
CA LEU A 47 -3.60 7.76 -10.33
C LEU A 47 -2.80 8.85 -11.05
N ARG A 48 -1.51 9.02 -10.72
CA ARG A 48 -0.62 9.95 -11.42
C ARG A 48 -0.34 9.52 -12.87
N ALA A 49 -0.46 8.23 -13.18
CA ALA A 49 -0.38 7.69 -14.54
C ALA A 49 -1.77 7.55 -15.23
N GLY A 50 -2.85 7.92 -14.54
CA GLY A 50 -4.22 7.92 -15.03
C GLY A 50 -5.18 7.04 -14.20
N VAL A 51 -6.48 7.27 -14.34
CA VAL A 51 -7.53 6.58 -13.55
C VAL A 51 -7.49 5.05 -13.71
N LYS A 52 -7.26 4.57 -14.95
CA LYS A 52 -7.14 3.13 -15.22
C LYS A 52 -5.90 2.52 -14.54
N ALA A 53 -4.78 3.25 -14.56
CA ALA A 53 -3.55 2.82 -13.91
C ALA A 53 -3.66 2.88 -12.38
N GLY A 54 -4.41 3.82 -11.83
CA GLY A 54 -4.76 3.90 -10.41
C GLY A 54 -5.61 2.72 -9.94
N LEU A 55 -6.62 2.32 -10.71
CA LEU A 55 -7.45 1.15 -10.36
C LEU A 55 -6.65 -0.16 -10.44
N LEU A 56 -5.87 -0.36 -11.51
CA LEU A 56 -5.01 -1.54 -11.65
C LEU A 56 -3.88 -1.56 -10.61
N GLY A 57 -3.24 -0.43 -10.36
CA GLY A 57 -2.19 -0.28 -9.36
C GLY A 57 -2.70 -0.45 -7.94
N GLY A 58 -3.86 0.14 -7.62
CA GLY A 58 -4.54 -0.05 -6.34
C GLY A 58 -4.98 -1.49 -6.11
N ALA A 59 -5.60 -2.13 -7.11
CA ALA A 59 -5.97 -3.55 -7.01
C ALA A 59 -4.74 -4.47 -6.86
N GLY A 60 -3.69 -4.23 -7.64
CA GLY A 60 -2.45 -5.00 -7.56
C GLY A 60 -1.74 -4.87 -6.21
N PHE A 61 -1.58 -3.64 -5.72
CA PHE A 61 -0.99 -3.40 -4.39
C PHE A 61 -1.89 -3.90 -3.26
N ALA A 62 -3.21 -3.83 -3.40
CA ALA A 62 -4.13 -4.41 -2.41
C ALA A 62 -3.92 -5.92 -2.28
N VAL A 63 -3.94 -6.64 -3.40
CA VAL A 63 -3.74 -8.11 -3.40
C VAL A 63 -2.35 -8.49 -2.92
N PHE A 64 -1.32 -7.76 -3.37
CA PHE A 64 0.06 -8.00 -2.94
C PHE A 64 0.23 -7.79 -1.43
N SER A 65 -0.25 -6.67 -0.89
CA SER A 65 -0.19 -6.41 0.56
C SER A 65 -0.99 -7.46 1.36
N ALA A 66 -2.15 -7.91 0.86
CA ALA A 66 -2.91 -9.01 1.49
C ALA A 66 -2.09 -10.30 1.59
N ALA A 67 -1.40 -10.65 0.50
CA ALA A 67 -0.62 -11.88 0.42
C ALA A 67 0.63 -11.83 1.30
N ILE A 68 1.31 -10.69 1.35
CA ILE A 68 2.48 -10.49 2.22
C ILE A 68 2.06 -10.52 3.69
N GLU A 69 0.98 -9.84 4.07
CA GLU A 69 0.47 -9.86 5.44
C GLU A 69 0.06 -11.28 5.87
N TYR A 70 -0.55 -12.05 4.96
CA TYR A 70 -0.88 -13.45 5.21
C TYR A 70 0.37 -14.32 5.38
N TYR A 71 1.41 -14.09 4.58
CA TYR A 71 2.68 -14.80 4.68
C TYR A 71 3.43 -14.47 5.98
N MET A 72 3.44 -13.20 6.39
CA MET A 72 4.19 -12.72 7.55
C MET A 72 3.51 -13.05 8.89
N ARG A 73 2.19 -13.31 8.86
CA ARG A 73 1.40 -13.71 10.03
C ARG A 73 1.27 -15.24 10.17
N SER A 74 1.96 -16.01 9.33
CA SER A 74 2.13 -17.48 9.42
C SER A 74 3.41 -17.86 10.16
#